data_AF-A0A087MJ03-F1
#
_entry.id   AF-A0A087MJ03-F1
#
_cell.length_a   1.000
_cell.length_b   1.000
_cell.length_c   1.000
_cell.angle_alpha   90.00
_cell.angle_beta   90.00
_cell.angle_gamma   90.00
#
_symmetry.space_group_name_H-M   'P 1'
#
loop_
_entity.id
_entity.type
_entity.pdbx_description
1 polymer ?
#
loop_
_entity_poly.entity_id
_entity_poly.type
_entity_poly.pdbx_seq_one_letter_code
_entity_poly.pdbx_strand_id
1 'polypeptide(L)'
;MTRAVILIALLLLSAGAARAQAVRLDDSASQVLTGLVRMQWEDPAPGRSDMLVGQVTVLVRIDTSELRGRSGRIFHVLGRQATPVEASWTARGPLLPGQLKDGERALVYAGPISTNLLEDTFVLTLRADANLLSRPEQLEFHFEFEADGQ
;
A
#
# COMPACT_ATOMS: atom_id res chain seq x y z
N MET A 1 7.56 -48.80 -51.36
CA MET A 1 8.61 -48.22 -50.48
C MET A 1 7.96 -47.11 -49.68
N THR A 2 7.87 -47.34 -48.38
CA THR A 2 7.11 -46.60 -47.36
C THR A 2 7.76 -45.26 -47.05
N ARG A 3 6.99 -44.16 -47.10
CA ARG A 3 7.40 -42.86 -46.53
C ARG A 3 6.55 -42.60 -45.28
N ALA A 4 7.13 -42.88 -44.12
CA ALA A 4 6.57 -42.47 -42.84
C ALA A 4 6.96 -41.00 -42.60
N VAL A 5 5.97 -40.12 -42.56
CA VAL A 5 6.13 -38.72 -42.15
C VAL A 5 5.96 -38.66 -40.64
N ILE A 6 7.03 -38.37 -39.91
CA ILE A 6 7.01 -38.16 -38.46
C ILE A 6 6.64 -36.70 -38.21
N LEU A 7 5.45 -36.44 -37.67
CA LEU A 7 5.08 -35.14 -37.11
C LEU A 7 5.67 -35.04 -35.70
N ILE A 8 6.60 -34.11 -35.50
CA ILE A 8 7.07 -33.71 -34.17
C ILE A 8 6.07 -32.67 -33.64
N ALA A 9 5.27 -33.07 -32.65
CA ALA A 9 4.40 -32.16 -31.92
C ALA A 9 5.22 -31.37 -30.90
N LEU A 10 5.42 -30.07 -31.17
CA LEU A 10 6.06 -29.13 -30.25
C LEU A 10 5.04 -28.76 -29.16
N LEU A 11 5.13 -29.40 -27.99
CA LEU A 11 4.40 -29.00 -26.79
C LEU A 11 4.99 -27.66 -26.30
N LEU A 12 4.31 -26.57 -26.63
CA LEU A 12 4.52 -25.26 -26.02
C LEU A 12 4.13 -25.36 -24.54
N LEU A 13 5.11 -25.51 -23.65
CA LEU A 13 4.91 -25.30 -22.21
C LEU A 13 4.62 -23.80 -22.00
N SER A 14 3.34 -23.46 -21.93
CA SER A 14 2.88 -22.21 -21.33
C SER A 14 3.13 -22.28 -19.83
N ALA A 15 4.32 -21.84 -19.40
CA ALA A 15 4.58 -21.48 -18.01
C ALA A 15 3.67 -20.30 -17.67
N GLY A 16 2.47 -20.61 -17.16
CA GLY A 16 1.58 -19.61 -16.61
C GLY A 16 2.29 -18.98 -15.42
N ALA A 17 2.71 -17.72 -15.55
CA ALA A 17 3.12 -16.93 -14.40
C ALA A 17 1.93 -16.89 -13.45
N ALA A 18 2.00 -17.67 -12.37
CA ALA A 18 1.08 -17.53 -11.26
C ALA A 18 1.23 -16.10 -10.77
N ARG A 19 0.29 -15.23 -11.13
CA ARG A 19 0.21 -13.89 -10.57
C ARG A 19 0.00 -14.10 -9.07
N ALA A 20 1.02 -13.82 -8.28
CA ALA A 20 0.90 -13.80 -6.83
C ALA A 20 -0.29 -12.91 -6.50
N GLN A 21 -1.39 -13.53 -6.04
CA GLN A 21 -2.57 -12.80 -5.64
C GLN A 21 -2.21 -12.02 -4.38
N ALA A 22 -2.35 -10.70 -4.43
CA ALA A 22 -2.18 -9.86 -3.26
C ALA A 22 -3.19 -10.29 -2.18
N VAL A 23 -2.70 -10.58 -0.98
CA VAL A 23 -3.52 -10.97 0.17
C VAL A 23 -3.54 -9.82 1.16
N ARG A 24 -4.73 -9.39 1.58
CA ARG A 24 -4.87 -8.37 2.62
C ARG A 24 -4.30 -8.87 3.94
N LEU A 25 -3.50 -8.03 4.60
CA LEU A 25 -2.93 -8.30 5.90
C LEU A 25 -3.83 -7.78 7.02
N ASP A 26 -3.75 -8.42 8.18
CA ASP A 26 -4.40 -7.91 9.39
C ASP A 26 -3.54 -6.80 9.99
N ASP A 27 -4.08 -5.58 9.95
CA ASP A 27 -3.50 -4.37 10.51
C ASP A 27 -4.39 -3.75 11.59
N SER A 28 -5.38 -4.49 12.09
CA SER A 28 -6.41 -4.02 13.02
C SER A 28 -5.87 -3.52 14.36
N ALA A 29 -4.65 -3.92 14.72
CA ALA A 29 -3.94 -3.46 15.92
C ALA A 29 -3.26 -2.09 15.74
N SER A 30 -3.28 -1.50 14.54
CA SER A 30 -2.72 -0.18 14.25
C SER A 30 -3.49 0.93 14.98
N GLN A 31 -2.80 1.98 15.39
CA GLN A 31 -3.37 3.06 16.21
C GLN A 31 -3.03 4.44 15.67
N VAL A 32 -4.06 5.28 15.52
CA VAL A 32 -3.89 6.71 15.25
C VAL A 32 -3.56 7.41 16.56
N LEU A 33 -2.33 7.92 16.70
CA LEU A 33 -1.84 8.51 17.95
C LEU A 33 -2.30 9.95 18.17
N THR A 34 -2.69 10.67 17.11
CA THR A 34 -2.97 12.11 17.14
C THR A 34 -4.47 12.46 17.11
N GLY A 35 -5.36 11.46 17.07
CA GLY A 35 -6.81 11.66 16.96
C GLY A 35 -7.27 12.12 15.56
N LEU A 36 -8.36 12.90 15.49
CA LEU A 36 -8.89 13.47 14.24
C LEU A 36 -7.86 14.41 13.58
N VAL A 37 -7.63 14.20 12.28
CA VAL A 37 -6.71 15.05 11.51
C VAL A 37 -7.34 16.41 11.27
N ARG A 38 -6.67 17.48 11.73
CA ARG A 38 -7.05 18.85 11.40
C ARG A 38 -6.35 19.25 10.10
N MET A 39 -7.17 19.49 9.07
CA MET A 39 -6.69 20.01 7.80
C MET A 39 -6.58 21.53 7.88
N GLN A 40 -5.53 22.08 7.29
CA GLN A 40 -5.26 23.52 7.21
C GLN A 40 -4.82 23.88 5.79
N TRP A 41 -5.00 25.12 5.38
CA TRP A 41 -4.49 25.59 4.09
C TRP A 41 -2.98 25.38 4.00
N GLU A 42 -2.52 24.81 2.88
CA GLU A 42 -1.09 24.63 2.63
C GLU A 42 -0.40 25.98 2.42
N ASP A 43 -1.05 26.89 1.69
CA ASP A 43 -0.66 28.30 1.62
C ASP A 43 -1.73 29.17 2.30
N PRO A 44 -1.39 29.92 3.36
CA PRO A 44 -2.35 30.78 4.06
C PRO A 44 -2.73 32.04 3.26
N ALA A 45 -1.99 32.38 2.19
CA ALA A 45 -2.31 33.52 1.35
C ALA A 45 -3.45 33.18 0.36
N PRO A 46 -4.53 33.97 0.30
CA PRO A 46 -5.65 33.71 -0.61
C PRO A 46 -5.22 33.59 -2.08
N GLY A 47 -5.74 32.57 -2.77
CA GLY A 47 -5.60 32.39 -4.22
C GLY A 47 -4.27 31.81 -4.71
N ARG A 48 -3.37 31.37 -3.81
CA ARG A 48 -2.11 30.71 -4.16
C ARG A 48 -2.23 29.21 -4.35
N SER A 49 -3.06 28.56 -3.52
CA SER A 49 -3.30 27.12 -3.54
C SER A 49 -4.64 26.84 -2.90
N ASP A 50 -5.43 25.96 -3.52
CA ASP A 50 -6.67 25.45 -2.94
C ASP A 50 -6.42 24.16 -2.14
N MET A 51 -5.16 23.84 -1.83
CA MET A 51 -4.80 22.62 -1.13
C MET A 51 -4.91 22.78 0.37
N LEU A 52 -5.53 21.78 0.99
CA LEU A 52 -5.49 21.52 2.42
C LEU A 52 -4.42 20.46 2.71
N VAL A 53 -3.67 20.67 3.79
CA VAL A 53 -2.69 19.74 4.33
C VAL A 53 -3.03 19.39 5.77
N GLY A 54 -2.86 18.14 6.15
CA GLY A 54 -2.98 17.68 7.53
C GLY A 54 -1.93 16.63 7.84
N GLN A 55 -1.52 16.56 9.11
CA GLN A 55 -0.53 15.59 9.55
C GLN A 55 -1.11 14.70 10.65
N VAL A 56 -0.79 13.41 10.60
CA VAL A 56 -1.19 12.42 11.61
C VAL A 56 -0.09 11.42 11.86
N THR A 57 0.08 11.01 13.11
CA THR A 57 1.02 9.95 13.48
C THR A 57 0.26 8.65 13.72
N VAL A 58 0.71 7.57 13.10
CA VAL A 58 0.10 6.24 13.20
C VAL A 58 1.15 5.25 13.67
N LEU A 59 0.85 4.51 14.75
CA LEU A 59 1.56 3.30 15.10
C LEU A 59 1.00 2.18 14.23
N VAL A 60 1.76 1.79 13.21
CA VAL A 60 1.42 0.71 12.27
C VAL A 60 1.81 -0.62 12.90
N ARG A 61 0.88 -1.57 12.92
CA ARG A 61 1.07 -2.92 13.43
C ARG A 61 0.46 -3.92 12.47
N ILE A 62 1.29 -4.64 11.74
CA ILE A 62 0.90 -5.61 10.72
C ILE A 62 1.19 -7.01 11.25
N ASP A 63 0.15 -7.83 11.40
CA ASP A 63 0.31 -9.25 11.74
C ASP A 63 0.91 -9.99 10.54
N THR A 64 2.07 -10.60 10.76
CA THR A 64 2.81 -11.38 9.75
C THR A 64 3.07 -12.81 10.21
N SER A 65 2.34 -13.29 11.23
CA SER A 65 2.49 -14.63 11.79
C SER A 65 2.35 -15.74 10.73
N GLU A 66 1.29 -15.67 9.92
CA GLU A 66 1.00 -16.59 8.80
C GLU A 66 2.01 -16.48 7.64
N LEU A 67 2.86 -15.46 7.65
CA LEU A 67 3.85 -15.19 6.62
C LEU A 67 5.29 -15.54 7.02
N ARG A 68 5.51 -15.94 8.28
CA ARG A 68 6.86 -16.23 8.78
C ARG A 68 7.57 -17.27 7.92
N GLY A 69 8.81 -16.96 7.54
CA GLY A 69 9.65 -17.81 6.70
C GLY A 69 9.40 -17.67 5.19
N ARG A 70 8.41 -16.86 4.78
CA ARG A 70 8.17 -16.52 3.38
C ARG A 70 8.97 -15.28 2.98
N SER A 71 9.28 -15.16 1.69
CA SER A 71 9.79 -13.92 1.09
C SER A 71 8.71 -13.29 0.21
N GLY A 72 8.64 -11.97 0.22
CA GLY A 72 7.70 -11.24 -0.60
C GLY A 72 7.77 -9.74 -0.42
N ARG A 73 6.72 -9.07 -0.87
CA ARG A 73 6.56 -7.62 -0.82
C ARG A 73 5.29 -7.28 -0.06
N ILE A 74 5.36 -6.26 0.79
CA ILE A 74 4.21 -5.67 1.44
C ILE A 74 3.98 -4.29 0.84
N PHE A 75 2.74 -4.01 0.46
CA PHE A 75 2.30 -2.73 -0.07
C PHE A 75 1.36 -2.07 0.92
N HIS A 76 1.51 -0.75 1.09
CA HIS A 76 0.51 0.11 1.70
C HIS A 76 -0.42 0.61 0.61
N VAL A 77 -1.73 0.53 0.86
CA VAL A 77 -2.78 0.79 -0.13
C VAL A 77 -3.68 1.89 0.41
N LEU A 78 -4.05 2.83 -0.45
CA LEU A 78 -5.18 3.72 -0.23
C LEU A 78 -6.29 3.29 -1.17
N GLY A 79 -7.39 2.81 -0.59
CA GLY A 79 -8.62 2.56 -1.33
C GLY A 79 -9.11 3.84 -2.01
N ARG A 80 -9.98 3.69 -3.01
CA ARG A 80 -10.61 4.85 -3.65
C ARG A 80 -11.51 5.59 -2.66
N GLN A 81 -11.33 6.90 -2.58
CA GLN A 81 -12.05 7.81 -1.70
C GLN A 81 -13.15 8.55 -2.47
N ALA A 82 -14.08 9.17 -1.73
CA ALA A 82 -15.10 10.02 -2.33
C ALA A 82 -14.48 11.33 -2.86
N THR A 83 -13.53 11.87 -2.08
CA THR A 83 -12.71 13.02 -2.47
C THR A 83 -11.27 12.56 -2.73
N PRO A 84 -10.63 12.91 -3.86
CA PRO A 84 -9.23 12.55 -4.09
C PRO A 84 -8.31 13.07 -2.98
N VAL A 85 -7.52 12.16 -2.40
CA VAL A 85 -6.53 12.46 -1.37
C VAL A 85 -5.16 11.95 -1.81
N GLU A 86 -4.13 12.73 -1.53
CA GLU A 86 -2.74 12.28 -1.62
C GLU A 86 -2.20 12.05 -0.20
N ALA A 87 -1.46 10.95 -0.03
CA ALA A 87 -0.81 10.61 1.23
C ALA A 87 0.69 10.42 1.01
N SER A 88 1.49 10.95 1.94
CA SER A 88 2.92 10.65 2.03
C SER A 88 3.28 10.34 3.48
N TRP A 89 4.31 9.53 3.71
CA TRP A 89 4.74 9.21 5.06
C TRP A 89 6.25 9.07 5.16
N THR A 90 6.76 9.44 6.34
CA THR A 90 8.06 8.97 6.82
C THR A 90 7.85 7.79 7.76
N ALA A 91 8.79 6.85 7.77
CA ALA A 91 8.81 5.70 8.68
C ALA A 91 9.94 5.85 9.72
N ARG A 92 9.81 5.15 10.86
CA ARG A 92 10.78 5.13 11.96
C ARG A 92 11.24 3.72 12.34
N GLY A 93 10.81 2.71 11.61
CA GLY A 93 11.08 1.30 11.87
C GLY A 93 11.48 0.56 10.58
N PRO A 94 11.04 -0.71 10.41
CA PRO A 94 11.47 -1.56 9.31
C PRO A 94 10.75 -1.28 7.99
N LEU A 95 9.69 -0.48 7.99
CA LEU A 95 8.91 -0.19 6.79
C LEU A 95 9.52 1.00 6.03
N LEU A 96 9.33 1.02 4.72
CA LEU A 96 9.85 2.06 3.85
C LEU A 96 8.95 3.31 3.90
N PRO A 97 9.54 4.52 3.83
CA PRO A 97 8.79 5.75 3.59
C PRO A 97 8.24 5.75 2.16
N GLY A 98 7.22 6.56 1.90
CA GLY A 98 6.63 6.60 0.57
C GLY A 98 5.54 7.63 0.40
N GLN A 99 4.89 7.55 -0.76
CA GLN A 99 3.73 8.36 -1.11
C GLN A 99 2.82 7.55 -2.03
N LEU A 100 1.55 7.91 -2.06
CA LEU A 100 0.53 7.32 -2.91
C LEU A 100 -0.64 8.29 -3.08
N LYS A 101 -1.35 8.15 -4.18
CA LYS A 101 -2.61 8.85 -4.45
C LYS A 101 -3.80 7.92 -4.27
N ASP A 102 -4.98 8.51 -4.37
CA ASP A 102 -6.24 7.79 -4.32
C ASP A 102 -6.28 6.57 -5.25
N GLY A 103 -6.60 5.39 -4.69
CA GLY A 103 -6.65 4.13 -5.42
C GLY A 103 -5.30 3.51 -5.77
N GLU A 104 -4.18 4.06 -5.28
CA GLU A 104 -2.84 3.52 -5.51
C GLU A 104 -2.36 2.62 -4.35
N ARG A 105 -1.24 1.94 -4.62
CA ARG A 105 -0.47 1.21 -3.63
C ARG A 105 1.01 1.52 -3.77
N ALA A 106 1.74 1.43 -2.67
CA ALA A 106 3.17 1.71 -2.61
C ALA A 106 3.90 0.66 -1.78
N LEU A 107 5.10 0.30 -2.21
CA LEU A 107 5.93 -0.70 -1.53
C LEU A 107 6.39 -0.16 -0.16
N VAL A 108 6.13 -0.92 0.90
CA VAL A 108 6.61 -0.61 2.27
C VAL A 108 7.57 -1.65 2.83
N TYR A 109 7.66 -2.83 2.23
CA TYR A 109 8.61 -3.85 2.66
C TYR A 109 8.92 -4.80 1.51
N ALA A 110 10.16 -5.28 1.43
CA ALA A 110 10.56 -6.31 0.50
C ALA A 110 11.61 -7.22 1.16
N GLY A 111 11.39 -8.53 1.08
CA GLY A 111 12.34 -9.53 1.56
C GLY A 111 11.72 -10.59 2.48
N PRO A 112 12.56 -11.29 3.27
CA PRO A 112 12.14 -12.40 4.10
C PRO A 112 11.43 -11.94 5.38
N ILE A 113 10.24 -12.48 5.62
CA ILE A 113 9.46 -12.23 6.85
C ILE A 113 9.98 -13.12 7.98
N SER A 114 10.70 -12.54 8.93
CA SER A 114 11.29 -13.26 10.08
C SER A 114 10.55 -13.06 11.40
N THR A 115 9.62 -12.10 11.49
CA THR A 115 8.86 -11.76 12.69
C THR A 115 7.37 -12.08 12.53
N ASN A 116 6.65 -12.18 13.64
CA ASN A 116 5.18 -12.32 13.62
C ASN A 116 4.45 -10.98 13.54
N LEU A 117 5.19 -9.89 13.70
CA LEU A 117 4.68 -8.53 13.74
C LEU A 117 5.71 -7.64 13.07
N LEU A 118 5.25 -6.82 12.14
CA LEU A 118 5.96 -5.63 11.70
C LEU A 118 5.32 -4.44 12.39
N GLU A 119 6.14 -3.68 13.12
CA GLU A 119 5.70 -2.48 13.82
C GLU A 119 6.55 -1.29 13.35
N ASP A 120 5.88 -0.18 13.03
CA ASP A 120 6.52 1.06 12.63
C ASP A 120 5.69 2.26 13.09
N THR A 121 6.32 3.43 13.21
CA THR A 121 5.61 4.70 13.40
C THR A 121 5.66 5.51 12.11
N PHE A 122 4.49 5.67 11.49
CA PHE A 122 4.31 6.54 10.33
C PHE A 122 3.95 7.95 10.77
N VAL A 123 4.61 8.93 10.18
CA VAL A 123 4.16 10.32 10.21
C VAL A 123 3.60 10.61 8.82
N LEU A 124 2.28 10.58 8.72
CA LEU A 124 1.52 10.77 7.48
C LEU A 124 1.21 12.25 7.27
N THR A 125 1.46 12.72 6.06
CA THR A 125 0.98 14.00 5.53
C THR A 125 -0.09 13.71 4.49
N LEU A 126 -1.28 14.24 4.71
CA LEU A 126 -2.44 14.13 3.84
C LEU A 126 -2.63 15.45 3.10
N ARG A 127 -2.94 15.39 1.81
CA ARG A 127 -3.27 16.54 0.97
C ARG A 127 -4.58 16.32 0.24
N ALA A 128 -5.43 17.33 0.20
CA ALA A 128 -6.71 17.31 -0.49
C ALA A 128 -7.06 18.69 -1.04
N ASP A 129 -7.89 18.74 -2.09
CA ASP A 129 -8.43 19.99 -2.62
C ASP A 129 -9.59 20.49 -1.74
N ALA A 130 -9.50 21.72 -1.25
CA ALA A 130 -10.50 22.35 -0.39
C ALA A 130 -11.87 22.50 -1.06
N ASN A 131 -11.90 22.64 -2.39
CA ASN A 131 -13.14 22.78 -3.15
C ASN A 131 -13.91 21.45 -3.25
N LEU A 132 -13.21 20.33 -3.07
CA LEU A 132 -13.80 18.99 -3.15
C LEU A 132 -14.12 18.41 -1.77
N LEU A 133 -13.35 18.78 -0.74
CA LEU A 133 -13.53 18.29 0.62
C LEU A 133 -14.72 18.99 1.32
N SER A 134 -15.89 18.39 1.20
CA SER A 134 -17.15 18.94 1.75
C SER A 134 -17.48 18.49 3.17
N ARG A 135 -16.85 17.42 3.67
CA ARG A 135 -17.09 16.83 4.99
C ARG A 135 -15.88 16.03 5.48
N PRO A 136 -15.81 15.70 6.78
CA PRO A 136 -14.85 14.70 7.26
C PRO A 136 -15.04 13.35 6.55
N GLU A 137 -13.94 12.74 6.11
CA GLU A 137 -13.92 11.42 5.47
C GLU A 137 -13.08 10.44 6.30
N GLN A 138 -13.51 9.19 6.33
CA GLN A 138 -12.70 8.09 6.83
C GLN A 138 -11.89 7.55 5.65
N LEU A 139 -10.57 7.60 5.77
CA LEU A 139 -9.68 7.09 4.73
C LEU A 139 -9.52 5.58 4.89
N GLU A 140 -9.62 4.88 3.76
CA GLU A 140 -9.50 3.42 3.70
C GLU A 140 -8.06 3.04 3.38
N PHE A 141 -7.23 2.94 4.42
CA PHE A 141 -5.87 2.42 4.31
C PHE A 141 -5.82 0.93 4.66
N HIS A 142 -4.92 0.20 4.00
CA HIS A 142 -4.61 -1.19 4.36
C HIS A 142 -3.28 -1.66 3.82
N PHE A 143 -2.90 -2.88 4.22
CA PHE A 143 -1.70 -3.53 3.72
C PHE A 143 -2.01 -4.80 2.94
N GLU A 144 -1.22 -5.05 1.90
CA GLU A 144 -1.31 -6.24 1.06
C GLU A 144 0.05 -6.92 0.96
N PHE A 145 0.08 -8.25 1.01
CA PHE A 145 1.26 -9.05 0.75
C PHE A 145 1.19 -9.73 -0.62
N GLU A 146 2.27 -9.64 -1.37
CA GLU A 146 2.52 -10.45 -2.56
C GLU A 146 3.75 -11.32 -2.33
N ALA A 147 3.57 -12.64 -2.38
CA ALA A 147 4.68 -13.57 -2.32
C ALA A 147 5.63 -13.37 -3.51
N ASP A 148 6.92 -13.59 -3.28
CA ASP A 148 7.84 -13.75 -4.40
C ASP A 148 7.46 -15.03 -5.16
N GLY A 149 7.44 -14.95 -6.49
CA GLY A 149 7.15 -16.12 -7.32
C GLY A 149 8.17 -17.22 -7.06
N GLN A 150 7.69 -18.42 -6.75
CA GLN A 150 8.52 -19.63 -6.74
C GLN A 150 8.76 -20.12 -8.17
#